data_AF-A0A285JIW6-F1
#
_entry.id   AF-A0A285JIW6-F1
#
_cell.length_a   1.000
_cell.length_b   1.000
_cell.length_c   1.000
_cell.angle_alpha   90.00
_cell.angle_beta   90.00
_cell.angle_gamma   90.00
#
_symmetry.space_group_name_H-M   'P 1'
#
loop_
_entity.id
_entity.type
_entity.pdbx_description
1 polymer ?
#
loop_
_entity_poly.entity_id
_entity_poly.type
_entity_poly.pdbx_seq_one_letter_code
_entity_poly.pdbx_strand_id
1 'polypeptide(L)'
;MAYRVEYNGEDIDFATLDAALDRARRVIADDIGRLDGWTVEHDETVNDWFVQGVRNGRRIGPTAVVTGPRGTTTAAAVTGAPTVFEEWERRVVFIGRTPAEAFAMASEWLTRRPDIEALGDVGWHRTADGHQLRLYYR
;
A
#
# COMPACT_ATOMS: atom_id res chain seq x y z
N MET A 1 16.85 -4.04 4.22
CA MET A 1 15.78 -3.47 3.38
C MET A 1 16.42 -3.03 2.08
N ALA A 2 16.02 -3.62 0.95
CA ALA A 2 16.60 -3.32 -0.34
C ALA A 2 15.50 -3.04 -1.37
N TYR A 3 15.78 -2.13 -2.28
CA TYR A 3 15.02 -1.84 -3.48
C TYR A 3 15.53 -2.74 -4.60
N ARG A 4 14.65 -3.39 -5.34
CA ARG A 4 15.02 -4.31 -6.42
C ARG A 4 14.66 -3.68 -7.76
N VAL A 5 15.57 -3.67 -8.71
CA VAL A 5 15.31 -3.21 -10.08
C VAL A 5 15.16 -4.43 -10.99
N GLU A 6 14.01 -4.55 -11.63
CA GLU A 6 13.70 -5.53 -12.67
C GLU A 6 13.65 -4.82 -14.04
N TYR A 7 14.51 -5.24 -14.97
CA TYR A 7 14.49 -4.80 -16.36
C TYR A 7 15.00 -5.93 -17.27
N ASN A 8 14.22 -6.30 -18.29
CA ASN A 8 14.53 -7.42 -19.20
C ASN A 8 14.87 -8.76 -18.50
N GLY A 9 14.33 -8.99 -17.30
CA GLY A 9 14.55 -10.22 -16.53
C GLY A 9 15.82 -10.25 -15.67
N GLU A 10 16.56 -9.14 -15.58
CA GLU A 10 17.64 -8.97 -14.61
C GLU A 10 17.13 -8.31 -13.32
N ASP A 11 17.44 -8.92 -12.17
CA ASP A 11 17.10 -8.44 -10.83
C ASP A 11 18.37 -8.03 -10.07
N ILE A 12 18.44 -6.77 -9.61
CA ILE A 12 19.54 -6.26 -8.78
C ILE A 12 19.01 -5.47 -7.58
N ASP A 13 19.56 -5.76 -6.39
CA ASP A 13 19.20 -5.12 -5.12
C ASP A 13 20.05 -3.88 -4.81
N PHE A 14 19.41 -2.85 -4.26
CA PHE A 14 20.00 -1.56 -3.90
C PHE A 14 19.56 -1.12 -2.50
N ALA A 15 20.45 -0.44 -1.78
CA ALA A 15 20.15 0.04 -0.43
C ALA A 15 19.19 1.24 -0.40
N THR A 16 19.03 1.97 -1.51
CA THR A 16 18.21 3.20 -1.58
C THR A 16 17.39 3.27 -2.87
N LEU A 17 16.24 3.96 -2.80
CA LEU A 17 15.38 4.21 -3.95
C LEU A 17 16.11 5.00 -5.05
N ASP A 18 16.86 6.04 -4.67
CA ASP A 18 17.58 6.88 -5.63
C ASP A 18 18.60 6.05 -6.43
N ALA A 19 19.34 5.16 -5.77
CA ALA A 19 20.28 4.27 -6.46
C ALA A 19 19.58 3.31 -7.41
N ALA A 20 18.40 2.80 -7.01
CA ALA A 20 17.60 1.91 -7.83
C ALA A 20 16.99 2.62 -9.05
N LEU A 21 16.45 3.84 -8.88
CA LEU A 21 15.94 4.67 -9.97
C LEU A 21 17.05 5.09 -10.94
N ASP A 22 18.22 5.46 -10.43
CA ASP A 22 19.38 5.80 -11.29
C ASP A 22 19.89 4.58 -12.05
N ARG A 23 19.87 3.38 -11.44
CA ARG A 23 20.17 2.14 -12.16
C ARG A 23 19.17 1.88 -13.26
N ALA A 24 17.86 1.96 -12.97
CA ALA A 24 16.78 1.76 -13.93
C ALA A 24 16.92 2.69 -15.15
N ARG A 25 17.19 3.98 -14.92
CA ARG A 25 17.45 4.95 -15.99
C ARG A 25 18.68 4.57 -16.82
N ARG A 26 19.77 4.15 -16.17
CA ARG A 26 21.00 3.78 -16.87
C ARG A 26 20.79 2.58 -17.80
N VAL A 27 20.15 1.51 -17.32
CA VAL A 27 19.92 0.31 -18.14
C VAL A 27 19.01 0.59 -19.34
N ILE A 28 17.98 1.43 -19.17
CA ILE A 28 17.10 1.85 -20.27
C ILE A 28 17.87 2.71 -21.29
N ALA A 29 18.71 3.65 -20.81
CA ALA A 29 19.50 4.52 -21.69
C ALA A 29 20.58 3.75 -22.46
N ASP A 30 21.19 2.74 -21.84
CA ASP A 30 22.17 1.86 -22.49
C ASP A 30 21.53 1.01 -23.61
N ASP A 31 20.26 0.62 -23.44
CA ASP A 31 19.50 -0.20 -24.40
C ASP A 31 18.91 0.63 -25.56
N ILE A 32 18.28 1.77 -25.27
CA ILE A 32 17.51 2.57 -26.25
C ILE A 32 18.32 3.77 -26.80
N GLY A 33 19.44 4.11 -26.16
CA GLY A 33 20.25 5.28 -26.47
C GLY A 33 19.64 6.59 -25.97
N ARG A 34 19.94 7.71 -26.65
CA ARG A 34 19.64 9.07 -26.16
C ARG A 34 18.14 9.33 -25.88
N LEU A 35 17.81 9.75 -24.68
CA LEU A 35 16.44 10.11 -24.26
C LEU A 35 16.33 11.61 -24.00
N ASP A 36 15.12 12.15 -24.10
CA ASP A 36 14.82 13.56 -23.80
C ASP A 36 14.37 13.75 -22.34
N GLY A 37 13.93 12.67 -21.69
CA GLY A 37 13.51 12.68 -20.29
C GLY A 37 13.04 11.32 -19.80
N TRP A 38 12.42 11.32 -18.62
CA TRP A 38 11.95 10.13 -17.91
C TRP A 38 10.54 10.31 -17.41
N THR A 39 9.76 9.24 -17.44
CA THR A 39 8.51 9.11 -16.68
C THR A 39 8.73 8.12 -15.56
N VAL A 40 8.31 8.48 -14.36
CA VAL A 40 8.32 7.60 -13.19
C VAL A 40 6.91 7.63 -12.59
N GLU A 41 6.24 6.49 -12.57
CA GLU A 41 4.93 6.32 -11.93
C GLU A 41 5.11 5.43 -10.71
N HIS A 42 4.58 5.85 -9.56
CA HIS A 42 4.62 5.07 -8.33
C HIS A 42 3.26 4.42 -8.12
N ASP A 43 3.27 3.10 -7.99
CA ASP A 43 2.13 2.34 -7.50
C ASP A 43 2.33 2.03 -6.03
N GLU A 44 1.64 2.82 -5.20
CA GLU A 44 1.65 2.71 -3.75
C GLU A 44 1.07 1.38 -3.23
N THR A 45 0.24 0.70 -4.03
CA THR A 45 -0.43 -0.55 -3.61
C THR A 45 0.54 -1.72 -3.57
N VAL A 46 1.48 -1.78 -4.52
CA VAL A 46 2.51 -2.82 -4.61
C VAL A 46 3.90 -2.32 -4.20
N ASN A 47 4.02 -1.02 -3.94
CA ASN A 47 5.26 -0.32 -3.63
C ASN A 47 6.29 -0.45 -4.78
N ASP A 48 5.82 -0.27 -6.02
CA ASP A 48 6.62 -0.39 -7.24
C ASP A 48 6.70 0.97 -7.97
N TRP A 49 7.87 1.30 -8.51
CA TRP A 49 8.08 2.45 -9.40
C TRP A 49 8.32 1.98 -10.82
N PHE A 50 7.47 2.42 -11.74
CA PHE A 50 7.57 2.15 -13.17
C PHE A 50 8.36 3.26 -13.85
N VAL A 51 9.54 2.94 -14.35
CA VAL A 51 10.45 3.88 -15.01
C VAL A 51 10.44 3.64 -16.51
N GLN A 52 10.19 4.71 -17.28
CA GLN A 52 10.19 4.67 -18.75
C GLN A 52 10.95 5.84 -19.35
N GLY A 53 11.65 5.59 -20.46
CA GLY A 53 12.29 6.64 -21.25
C GLY A 53 11.27 7.45 -22.03
N VAL A 54 11.51 8.76 -22.17
CA VAL A 54 10.70 9.67 -22.98
C VAL A 54 11.54 10.23 -24.12
N ARG A 55 10.99 10.22 -25.34
CA ARG A 55 11.57 10.87 -26.52
C ARG A 55 10.47 11.59 -27.30
N ASN A 56 10.68 12.86 -27.64
CA ASN A 56 9.69 13.73 -28.27
C ASN A 56 8.33 13.74 -27.55
N GLY A 57 8.35 13.71 -26.21
CA GLY A 57 7.13 13.70 -25.37
C GLY A 57 6.35 12.39 -25.36
N ARG A 58 6.89 11.30 -25.94
CA ARG A 58 6.27 9.96 -25.92
C ARG A 58 7.13 8.98 -25.11
N ARG A 59 6.45 8.11 -24.35
CA ARG A 59 7.06 6.95 -23.67
C ARG A 59 7.58 5.97 -24.71
N ILE A 60 8.80 5.49 -24.57
CA ILE A 60 9.43 4.56 -25.51
C ILE A 60 10.18 3.42 -24.80
N GLY A 61 10.17 2.25 -25.43
CA GLY A 61 10.87 1.05 -24.97
C GLY A 61 10.26 0.36 -23.76
N PRO A 62 11.02 -0.57 -23.14
CA PRO A 62 10.55 -1.36 -22.02
C PRO A 62 10.46 -0.52 -20.74
N THR A 63 9.60 -0.96 -19.84
CA THR A 63 9.46 -0.38 -18.49
C THR A 63 10.42 -1.09 -17.55
N ALA A 64 11.26 -0.36 -16.84
CA ALA A 64 11.94 -0.91 -15.67
C ALA A 64 11.01 -0.79 -14.45
N VAL A 65 10.95 -1.84 -13.66
CA VAL A 65 10.18 -1.87 -12.41
C VAL A 65 11.17 -1.81 -11.26
N VAL A 66 11.06 -0.79 -10.42
CA VAL A 66 11.81 -0.72 -9.17
C VAL A 66 10.86 -1.11 -8.05
N THR A 67 11.04 -2.27 -7.45
CA THR A 67 10.26 -2.73 -6.31
C THR A 67 10.89 -2.26 -5.02
N GLY A 68 10.12 -1.52 -4.22
CA GLY A 68 10.54 -1.12 -2.89
C GLY A 68 10.59 -2.30 -1.91
N PRO A 69 11.29 -2.14 -0.78
CA PRO A 69 11.28 -3.14 0.27
C PRO A 69 9.83 -3.41 0.70
N ARG A 70 9.34 -4.63 0.41
CA ARG A 70 8.06 -5.11 0.93
C ARG A 70 8.25 -5.33 2.43
N GLY A 71 7.72 -4.44 3.24
CA GLY A 71 7.80 -4.53 4.68
C GLY A 71 7.13 -5.81 5.14
N THR A 72 7.93 -6.79 5.56
CA THR A 72 7.55 -7.58 6.73
C THR A 72 7.30 -6.57 7.84
N THR A 73 6.12 -6.68 8.44
CA THR A 73 5.53 -5.73 9.37
C THR A 73 6.52 -5.23 10.44
N THR A 74 6.39 -3.95 10.77
CA THR A 74 6.82 -3.19 11.97
C THR A 74 8.03 -2.26 11.91
N ALA A 75 7.78 -1.09 12.51
CA ALA A 75 8.68 -0.04 13.05
C ALA A 75 9.01 1.18 12.16
N ALA A 76 8.06 2.12 12.15
CA ALA A 76 8.21 3.56 12.41
C ALA A 76 9.54 4.27 12.06
N ALA A 77 9.48 5.12 11.03
CA ALA A 77 10.14 6.44 10.90
C ALA A 77 9.91 6.93 9.46
N VAL A 78 9.57 8.16 9.09
CA VAL A 78 9.47 9.47 9.72
C VAL A 78 8.71 10.36 8.71
N THR A 79 8.06 11.42 9.20
CA THR A 79 7.30 12.49 8.50
C THR A 79 5.82 12.21 8.23
N GLY A 80 4.98 12.91 9.01
CA GLY A 80 3.52 12.87 8.97
C GLY A 80 2.90 13.44 7.70
N ALA A 81 3.02 12.70 6.60
CA ALA A 81 2.02 12.72 5.54
C ALA A 81 0.78 11.95 6.03
N PRO A 82 -0.45 12.33 5.61
CA PRO A 82 -1.64 11.55 5.93
C PRO A 82 -1.51 10.15 5.33
N THR A 83 -1.16 9.18 6.17
CA THR A 83 -1.05 7.77 5.79
C THR A 83 -2.45 7.17 5.74
N VAL A 84 -2.86 6.73 4.55
CA VAL A 84 -4.06 5.90 4.40
C VAL A 84 -3.63 4.45 4.61
N PHE A 85 -4.11 3.83 5.69
CA PHE A 85 -3.89 2.42 5.97
C PHE A 85 -5.08 1.61 5.43
N GLU A 86 -4.90 0.91 4.31
CA GLU A 86 -5.86 -0.11 3.84
C GLU A 86 -5.50 -1.48 4.44
N GLU A 87 -5.59 -1.62 5.76
CA GLU A 87 -5.08 -2.84 6.45
C GLU A 87 -6.17 -3.73 7.07
N TRP A 88 -7.46 -3.55 6.74
CA TRP A 88 -8.53 -4.33 7.38
C TRP A 88 -9.46 -4.98 6.36
N GLU A 89 -9.20 -6.26 6.08
CA GLU A 89 -9.86 -7.05 5.03
C GLU A 89 -11.35 -7.33 5.31
N ARG A 90 -11.83 -7.15 6.55
CA ARG A 90 -13.23 -7.46 6.93
C ARG A 90 -13.84 -6.44 7.89
N ARG A 91 -15.13 -6.11 7.64
CA ARG A 91 -15.95 -5.20 8.44
C ARG A 91 -17.27 -5.85 8.83
N VAL A 92 -17.66 -5.72 10.10
CA VAL A 92 -19.01 -6.06 10.58
C VAL A 92 -19.67 -4.82 11.19
N VAL A 93 -20.99 -4.74 11.07
CA VAL A 93 -21.80 -3.60 11.53
C VAL A 93 -22.90 -4.08 12.46
N PHE A 94 -23.04 -3.43 13.61
CA PHE A 94 -24.10 -3.66 14.59
C PHE A 94 -24.94 -2.39 14.74
N ILE A 95 -26.27 -2.51 14.77
CA ILE A 95 -27.18 -1.37 14.89
C ILE A 95 -28.09 -1.61 16.09
N GLY A 96 -27.87 -0.87 17.17
CA GLY A 96 -28.66 -0.91 18.41
C GLY A 96 -29.56 0.31 18.57
N ARG A 97 -30.61 0.22 19.40
CA ARG A 97 -31.43 1.37 19.79
C ARG A 97 -30.74 2.27 20.80
N THR A 98 -29.72 1.75 21.49
CA THR A 98 -28.81 2.49 22.35
C THR A 98 -27.36 2.14 22.01
N PRO A 99 -26.38 2.96 22.42
CA PRO A 99 -24.97 2.59 22.29
C PRO A 99 -24.68 1.27 23.02
N ALA A 100 -25.20 1.11 24.24
CA ALA A 100 -24.98 -0.09 25.04
C ALA A 100 -25.44 -1.37 24.33
N GLU A 101 -26.59 -1.33 23.66
CA GLU A 101 -27.07 -2.46 22.85
C GLU A 101 -26.10 -2.78 21.69
N ALA A 102 -25.60 -1.78 20.97
CA ALA A 102 -24.67 -1.98 19.87
C ALA A 102 -23.34 -2.61 20.33
N PHE A 103 -22.82 -2.16 21.48
CA PHE A 103 -21.61 -2.72 22.10
C PHE A 103 -21.84 -4.13 22.66
N ALA A 104 -22.99 -4.42 23.24
CA ALA A 104 -23.32 -5.76 23.73
C ALA A 104 -23.36 -6.78 22.58
N MET A 105 -24.01 -6.43 21.45
CA MET A 105 -24.05 -7.29 20.26
C MET A 105 -22.65 -7.55 19.69
N ALA A 106 -21.81 -6.52 19.63
CA ALA A 106 -20.42 -6.66 19.19
C ALA A 106 -19.62 -7.59 20.12
N SER A 107 -19.76 -7.43 21.44
CA SER A 107 -19.06 -8.27 22.42
C SER A 107 -19.48 -9.75 22.32
N GLU A 108 -20.78 -10.02 22.20
CA GLU A 108 -21.30 -11.38 22.04
C GLU A 108 -20.80 -12.02 20.74
N TRP A 109 -20.80 -11.25 19.65
CA TRP A 109 -20.31 -11.72 18.36
C TRP A 109 -18.82 -12.05 18.38
N LEU A 110 -17.99 -11.21 19.03
CA LEU A 110 -16.55 -11.48 19.19
C LEU A 110 -16.28 -12.73 20.03
N THR A 111 -17.08 -12.96 21.08
CA THR A 111 -16.95 -14.16 21.93
C THR A 111 -17.17 -15.45 21.14
N ARG A 112 -17.95 -15.39 20.06
CA ARG A 112 -18.22 -16.54 19.15
C ARG A 112 -17.19 -16.68 18.03
N ARG A 113 -16.21 -15.79 17.94
CA ARG A 113 -15.25 -15.71 16.82
C ARG A 113 -13.80 -15.76 17.32
N PRO A 114 -13.36 -16.90 17.91
CA PRO A 114 -11.97 -17.07 18.33
C PRO A 114 -11.00 -17.17 17.14
N ASP A 115 -11.52 -17.29 15.91
CA ASP A 115 -10.77 -17.27 14.66
C ASP A 115 -10.30 -15.87 14.26
N ILE A 116 -10.78 -14.82 14.93
CA ILE A 116 -10.31 -13.45 14.72
C ILE A 116 -8.99 -13.28 15.46
N GLU A 117 -7.92 -13.07 14.69
CA GLU A 117 -6.54 -12.92 15.17
C GLU A 117 -6.27 -11.49 15.65
N ALA A 118 -6.91 -10.48 15.03
CA ALA A 118 -6.72 -9.08 15.39
C ALA A 118 -7.95 -8.21 15.17
N LEU A 119 -8.13 -7.21 16.06
CA LEU A 119 -9.06 -6.11 15.88
C LEU A 119 -8.30 -4.87 15.43
N GLY A 120 -8.80 -4.24 14.37
CA GLY A 120 -8.19 -3.07 13.77
C GLY A 120 -8.72 -1.74 14.29
N ASP A 121 -10.01 -1.52 14.14
CA ASP A 121 -10.67 -0.29 14.58
C ASP A 121 -12.12 -0.57 15.02
N VAL A 122 -12.60 0.28 15.92
CA VAL A 122 -13.96 0.25 16.45
C VAL A 122 -14.59 1.64 16.28
N GLY A 123 -15.44 1.78 15.27
CA GLY A 123 -16.10 3.03 14.94
C GLY A 123 -17.55 3.06 15.43
N TRP A 124 -17.91 4.01 16.29
CA TRP A 124 -19.31 4.22 16.68
C TRP A 124 -19.88 5.50 16.07
N HIS A 125 -21.12 5.42 15.58
CA HIS A 125 -21.84 6.51 14.93
C HIS A 125 -23.31 6.50 15.33
N ARG A 126 -23.91 7.69 15.53
CA ARG A 126 -25.37 7.83 15.58
C ARG A 126 -25.88 8.09 14.17
N THR A 127 -26.78 7.25 13.68
CA THR A 127 -27.39 7.34 12.35
C THR A 127 -28.91 7.48 12.46
N ALA A 128 -29.59 7.64 11.33
CA ALA A 128 -31.06 7.65 11.27
C ALA A 128 -31.66 6.31 11.75
N ASP A 129 -30.93 5.21 11.55
CA ASP A 129 -31.36 3.85 11.88
C ASP A 129 -31.01 3.42 13.32
N GLY A 130 -30.31 4.29 14.08
CA GLY A 130 -29.96 4.04 15.48
C GLY A 130 -28.48 4.27 15.79
N HIS A 131 -27.94 3.46 16.69
CA HIS A 131 -26.54 3.49 17.09
C HIS A 131 -25.76 2.42 16.36
N GLN A 132 -24.96 2.85 15.39
CA GLN A 132 -24.15 1.98 14.57
C GLN A 132 -22.76 1.80 15.18
N LEU A 133 -22.36 0.55 15.42
CA LEU A 133 -21.00 0.17 15.79
C LEU A 133 -20.38 -0.63 14.64
N ARG A 134 -19.16 -0.28 14.24
CA ARG A 134 -18.39 -0.93 13.18
C ARG A 134 -17.16 -1.54 13.80
N LEU A 135 -16.92 -2.82 13.54
CA LEU A 135 -15.67 -3.48 13.88
C LEU A 135 -14.93 -3.84 12.60
N TYR A 136 -13.63 -3.56 12.60
CA TYR A 136 -12.68 -3.97 11.57
C TYR A 136 -11.78 -5.05 12.17
N TYR A 137 -11.56 -6.16 11.46
CA TYR A 137 -10.87 -7.32 12.01
C TYR A 137 -10.17 -8.17 10.95
N ARG A 138 -9.22 -9.00 11.40
CA ARG A 138 -8.52 -10.05 10.65
C ARG A 138 -8.67 -11.37 11.37
#